data_AF-A0A6N8L249-F1
#
_entry.id   AF-A0A6N8L249-F1
#
_cell.length_a   1.000
_cell.length_b   1.000
_cell.length_c   1.000
_cell.angle_alpha   90.00
_cell.angle_beta   90.00
_cell.angle_gamma   90.00
#
_symmetry.space_group_name_H-M   'P 1'
#
loop_
_entity.id
_entity.type
_entity.pdbx_description
1 polymer ?
#
loop_
_entity_poly.entity_id
_entity_poly.type
_entity_poly.pdbx_seq_one_letter_code
_entity_poly.pdbx_strand_id
1 'polypeptide(L)'
;MKNSLVTGLLVGAIFPILAYVLQTYTQLQQELMPTKPTGFYVLAATVNLVTAWITYKKGWDKFATGLILATFLGMLALVFTKNIAI
;
A
#
# COMPACT_ATOMS: atom_id res chain seq x y z
N MET A 1 -15.89 -1.47 -12.62
CA MET A 1 -14.46 -1.21 -12.90
C MET A 1 -14.00 -2.24 -13.93
N LYS A 2 -13.14 -1.88 -14.90
CA LYS A 2 -12.58 -2.89 -15.81
C LYS A 2 -11.75 -3.88 -14.98
N ASN A 3 -11.98 -5.17 -15.14
CA ASN A 3 -11.15 -6.23 -14.55
C ASN A 3 -9.78 -6.25 -15.28
N SER A 4 -8.93 -5.29 -14.95
CA SER A 4 -7.61 -5.11 -15.56
C SER A 4 -6.57 -4.93 -14.47
N LEU A 5 -5.44 -5.60 -14.67
CA LEU A 5 -4.27 -5.57 -13.80
C LEU A 5 -3.74 -4.15 -13.64
N VAL A 6 -3.63 -3.41 -14.74
CA VAL A 6 -3.09 -2.04 -14.73
C VAL A 6 -3.95 -1.11 -13.88
N THR A 7 -5.27 -1.20 -13.99
CA THR A 7 -6.18 -0.43 -13.13
C THR A 7 -6.04 -0.81 -11.66
N GLY A 8 -5.90 -2.10 -11.35
CA GLY A 8 -5.65 -2.56 -9.98
C GLY A 8 -4.33 -2.02 -9.43
N LEU A 9 -3.28 -2.02 -10.25
CA LEU A 9 -1.97 -1.49 -9.89
C LEU A 9 -2.01 0.01 -9.59
N LEU A 10 -2.62 0.79 -10.48
CA LEU A 10 -2.73 2.26 -10.33
C LEU A 10 -3.54 2.62 -9.09
N VAL A 11 -4.67 1.94 -8.85
CA VAL A 11 -5.49 2.16 -7.65
C VAL A 11 -4.74 1.73 -6.39
N GLY A 12 -4.06 0.58 -6.43
CA GLY A 12 -3.28 0.06 -5.31
C GLY A 12 -2.07 0.92 -4.95
N ALA A 13 -1.56 1.73 -5.88
CA ALA A 13 -0.45 2.64 -5.59
C ALA A 13 -0.88 3.88 -4.80
N ILE A 14 -2.18 4.23 -4.79
CA ILE A 14 -2.69 5.46 -4.16
C ILE A 14 -2.38 5.49 -2.65
N PHE A 15 -2.74 4.44 -1.92
CA PHE A 15 -2.56 4.40 -0.46
C PHE A 15 -1.08 4.38 -0.02
N PRO A 16 -0.19 3.58 -0.65
CA PRO A 16 1.25 3.66 -0.37
C PRO A 16 1.85 5.04 -0.65
N ILE A 17 1.46 5.69 -1.74
CA ILE A 17 1.94 7.05 -2.07
C ILE A 17 1.43 8.06 -1.03
N LEU A 18 0.15 7.98 -0.64
CA LEU A 18 -0.39 8.81 0.43
C LEU A 18 0.34 8.62 1.75
N ALA A 19 0.65 7.37 2.13
CA ALA A 19 1.44 7.08 3.32
C ALA A 19 2.84 7.70 3.25
N TYR A 20 3.50 7.64 2.09
CA TYR A 20 4.79 8.29 1.87
C TYR A 20 4.70 9.81 2.01
N VAL A 21 3.69 10.45 1.41
CA VAL A 21 3.51 11.91 1.49
C VAL A 21 3.23 12.33 2.93
N LEU A 22 2.32 11.63 3.63
CA LEU A 22 2.02 11.91 5.03
C LEU A 22 3.27 11.77 5.91
N GLN A 23 4.04 10.71 5.73
CA GLN A 23 5.24 10.53 6.56
C GLN A 23 6.38 11.50 6.22
N THR A 24 6.53 11.89 4.95
CA THR A 24 7.62 12.76 4.51
C THR A 24 7.38 14.22 4.83
N TYR A 25 6.13 14.70 4.68
CA TYR A 25 5.81 16.12 4.77
C TYR A 25 5.05 16.51 6.04
N THR A 26 4.68 15.55 6.90
CA THR A 26 3.95 15.84 8.14
C THR A 26 4.57 15.13 9.34
N GLN A 27 4.35 15.68 10.53
CA GLN A 27 4.75 15.07 11.80
C GLN A 27 3.70 14.09 12.35
N LEU A 28 2.60 13.86 11.62
CA LEU A 28 1.48 13.01 12.06
C LEU A 28 1.94 11.61 12.48
N GLN A 29 2.96 11.07 11.82
CA GLN A 29 3.51 9.74 12.13
C GLN A 29 4.20 9.73 13.50
N GLN A 30 4.88 10.81 13.87
CA GLN A 30 5.55 10.95 15.17
C GLN A 30 4.55 11.24 16.29
N GLU A 31 3.47 11.99 16.00
CA GLU A 31 2.44 12.32 16.98
C GLU A 31 1.50 11.15 17.27
N LEU A 32 1.01 10.46 16.24
CA LEU A 32 0.03 9.36 16.39
C LEU A 32 0.69 8.01 16.62
N MET A 33 1.90 7.79 16.09
CA MET A 33 2.60 6.51 16.10
C MET A 33 4.11 6.66 16.39
N PRO A 34 4.50 7.28 17.53
CA PRO A 34 5.91 7.58 17.84
C PRO A 34 6.81 6.34 17.88
N THR A 35 6.27 5.20 18.33
CA THR A 35 7.00 3.94 18.44
C THR A 35 7.00 3.11 17.16
N LYS A 36 6.25 3.49 16.12
CA LYS A 36 6.10 2.70 14.88
C LYS A 36 6.44 3.54 13.64
N PRO A 37 7.73 3.58 13.24
CA PRO A 37 8.22 4.41 12.13
C PRO A 37 7.66 4.02 10.76
N THR A 38 6.99 2.89 10.63
CA THR A 38 6.36 2.39 9.40
C THR A 38 4.84 2.24 9.51
N GLY A 39 4.22 2.78 10.57
CA GLY A 39 2.80 2.58 10.87
C GLY A 39 1.85 2.94 9.73
N PHE A 40 2.04 4.09 9.07
CA PHE A 40 1.20 4.48 7.93
C PHE A 40 1.36 3.59 6.71
N TYR A 41 2.56 3.06 6.45
CA TYR A 41 2.76 2.10 5.36
C TYR A 41 2.07 0.77 5.63
N VAL A 42 2.08 0.31 6.88
CA VAL A 42 1.35 -0.90 7.29
C VAL A 42 -0.15 -0.70 7.12
N LEU A 43 -0.69 0.47 7.50
CA LEU A 43 -2.09 0.81 7.27
C LEU A 43 -2.44 0.83 5.78
N ALA A 44 -1.60 1.46 4.95
CA ALA A 44 -1.78 1.47 3.50
C ALA A 44 -1.80 0.05 2.89
N ALA A 45 -0.85 -0.81 3.29
CA ALA A 45 -0.83 -2.20 2.86
C ALA A 45 -2.09 -2.96 3.32
N THR A 46 -2.54 -2.72 4.56
CA THR A 46 -3.75 -3.34 5.11
C THR A 46 -4.99 -2.98 4.28
N VAL A 47 -5.16 -1.71 3.93
CA VAL A 47 -6.27 -1.25 3.09
C VAL A 47 -6.23 -1.92 1.70
N ASN A 48 -5.05 -2.03 1.08
CA ASN A 48 -4.92 -2.71 -0.21
C ASN A 48 -5.26 -4.20 -0.12
N LEU A 49 -4.82 -4.90 0.93
CA LEU A 49 -5.10 -6.33 1.11
C LEU A 49 -6.58 -6.59 1.39
N VAL A 50 -7.23 -5.77 2.22
CA VAL A 50 -8.68 -5.86 2.47
C VAL A 50 -9.45 -5.59 1.18
N THR A 51 -9.04 -4.58 0.41
CA THR A 51 -9.66 -4.28 -0.89
C THR A 51 -9.48 -5.44 -1.87
N ALA A 52 -8.26 -5.99 -1.96
CA ALA A 52 -7.96 -7.15 -2.79
C ALA A 52 -8.86 -8.35 -2.43
N TRP A 53 -8.97 -8.66 -1.14
CA TRP A 53 -9.84 -9.73 -0.64
C TRP A 53 -11.31 -9.55 -1.06
N ILE A 54 -11.85 -8.34 -0.91
CA ILE A 54 -13.22 -8.03 -1.33
C ILE A 54 -13.36 -8.18 -2.86
N THR A 55 -12.37 -7.74 -3.62
CA THR A 55 -12.42 -7.82 -5.10
C THR A 55 -12.26 -9.24 -5.63
N TYR A 56 -11.47 -10.09 -4.97
CA TYR A 56 -11.41 -11.52 -5.28
C TYR A 56 -12.77 -12.19 -5.06
N LYS A 57 -13.45 -11.88 -3.95
CA LYS A 57 -14.81 -12.39 -3.70
C LYS A 57 -15.83 -11.96 -4.77
N LYS A 58 -15.57 -10.87 -5.50
CA LYS A 58 -16.42 -10.36 -6.58
C LYS A 58 -16.01 -10.86 -7.97
N GLY A 59 -15.02 -11.75 -8.08
CA GLY A 59 -14.52 -12.30 -9.35
C GLY A 59 -13.67 -11.32 -10.17
N TRP A 60 -13.09 -10.31 -9.53
CA TRP A 60 -12.24 -9.30 -10.21
C TRP A 60 -10.76 -9.64 -10.04
N ASP A 61 -10.37 -10.85 -10.45
CA ASP A 61 -9.07 -11.43 -10.14
C ASP A 61 -7.90 -10.58 -10.65
N LYS A 62 -7.97 -10.06 -11.89
CA LYS A 62 -6.88 -9.25 -12.46
C LYS A 62 -6.71 -7.94 -11.70
N PHE A 63 -7.82 -7.30 -11.34
CA PHE A 63 -7.78 -6.06 -10.54
C PHE A 63 -7.19 -6.34 -9.15
N ALA A 64 -7.63 -7.41 -8.48
CA ALA A 64 -7.13 -7.80 -7.18
C ALA A 64 -5.62 -8.15 -7.21
N THR A 65 -5.17 -8.86 -8.25
CA THR A 65 -3.73 -9.11 -8.50
C THR A 65 -2.96 -7.81 -8.69
N GLY A 66 -3.53 -6.81 -9.38
CA GLY A 66 -2.93 -5.48 -9.50
C GLY A 66 -2.73 -4.79 -8.15
N LEU A 67 -3.72 -4.86 -7.25
CA LEU A 67 -3.62 -4.30 -5.88
C LEU A 67 -2.51 -4.98 -5.07
N ILE A 68 -2.40 -6.31 -5.17
CA ILE A 68 -1.33 -7.08 -4.51
C ILE A 68 0.03 -6.67 -5.07
N LEU A 69 0.16 -6.58 -6.39
CA LEU A 69 1.40 -6.16 -7.04
C LEU A 69 1.84 -4.76 -6.58
N ALA A 70 0.90 -3.81 -6.50
CA ALA A 70 1.19 -2.47 -5.98
C ALA A 70 1.72 -2.51 -4.54
N THR A 71 1.11 -3.35 -3.70
CA THR A 71 1.51 -3.52 -2.29
C THR A 71 2.90 -4.13 -2.18
N PHE A 72 3.20 -5.14 -3.00
CA PHE A 72 4.51 -5.76 -3.06
C PHE A 72 5.60 -4.79 -3.51
N LEU A 73 5.35 -4.04 -4.59
CA LEU A 73 6.28 -3.01 -5.07
C LEU A 73 6.47 -1.89 -4.03
N GLY A 74 5.41 -1.46 -3.35
CA GLY A 74 5.48 -0.49 -2.27
C GLY A 74 6.33 -0.99 -1.10
N MET A 75 6.20 -2.26 -0.72
CA MET A 75 7.03 -2.87 0.31
C MET A 75 8.50 -2.97 -0.10
N LEU A 76 8.80 -3.36 -1.34
CA LEU A 76 10.16 -3.34 -1.88
C LEU A 76 10.77 -1.94 -1.83
N ALA A 77 10.03 -0.92 -2.30
CA ALA A 77 10.48 0.46 -2.25
C ALA A 77 10.77 0.91 -0.80
N LEU A 78 9.94 0.50 0.16
CA LEU A 78 10.15 0.79 1.57
C LEU A 78 11.43 0.13 2.10
N VAL A 79 11.66 -1.14 1.80
CA VAL A 79 12.89 -1.86 2.22
C VAL A 79 14.14 -1.17 1.67
N PHE A 80 14.14 -0.83 0.38
CA PHE A 80 15.28 -0.16 -0.26
C PHE A 80 15.52 1.25 0.28
N THR A 81 14.45 2.02 0.52
CA THR A 81 14.59 3.42 0.98
C THR A 81 14.95 3.54 2.45
N LYS A 82 14.44 2.65 3.30
CA LYS A 82 14.67 2.71 4.75
C LYS A 82 15.89 1.89 5.19
N ASN A 83 16.64 1.28 4.27
CA ASN A 83 17.74 0.35 4.58
C ASN A 83 17.36 -0.60 5.72
N ILE A 84 16.16 -1.16 5.65
CA ILE A 84 15.75 -2.17 6.61
C ILE A 84 16.57 -3.40 6.24
N ALA A 85 17.67 -3.62 6.96
CA ALA A 85 18.34 -4.92 6.96
C ALA A 85 17.30 -5.92 7.48
N ILE A 86 16.78 -6.74 6.57
CA ILE A 86 15.87 -7.85 6.89
C ILE A 86 16.67 -8.94 7.59
#